data_AF-A0A397NHK2-F1
#
_entry.id   AF-A0A397NHK2-F1
#
_cell.length_a   1.000
_cell.length_b   1.000
_cell.length_c   1.000
_cell.angle_alpha   90.00
_cell.angle_beta   90.00
_cell.angle_gamma   90.00
#
_symmetry.space_group_name_H-M   'P 1'
#
loop_
_entity.id
_entity.type
_entity.pdbx_description
1 polymer ?
#
loop_
_entity_poly.entity_id
_entity_poly.type
_entity_poly.pdbx_seq_one_letter_code
_entity_poly.pdbx_strand_id
1 'polypeptide(L)'
;MQTRNLIALLAGSLLLSGHAFADRPGSDWISIEDALSKARAAGYTELHKIEADNDGYWEGEGLKEDGRLHEFRIDGKSGAVIRDQLDD
;
A
#
# COMPACT_ATOMS: atom_id res chain seq x y z
N MET A 1 -9.78 -7.35 18.08
CA MET A 1 -10.80 -6.73 17.20
C MET A 1 -10.59 -5.23 17.22
N GLN A 2 -9.89 -4.70 16.22
CA GLN A 2 -9.78 -3.26 15.98
C GLN A 2 -10.53 -3.01 14.68
N THR A 3 -11.78 -2.57 14.82
CA THR A 3 -12.57 -2.00 13.72
C THR A 3 -11.95 -0.65 13.38
N ARG A 4 -11.30 -0.53 12.21
CA ARG A 4 -10.84 0.76 11.68
C ARG A 4 -11.73 1.09 10.49
N ASN A 5 -12.59 2.08 10.70
CA ASN A 5 -13.47 2.65 9.69
C ASN A 5 -12.61 3.24 8.55
N LEU A 6 -12.70 2.67 7.35
CA LEU A 6 -12.17 3.29 6.14
C LEU A 6 -13.11 4.44 5.75
N ILE A 7 -12.74 5.64 6.18
CA ILE A 7 -13.32 6.87 5.64
C ILE A 7 -12.57 7.16 4.34
N ALA A 8 -13.04 6.59 3.24
CA ALA A 8 -12.71 7.06 1.90
C ALA A 8 -13.52 8.34 1.63
N LEU A 9 -13.07 9.45 2.20
CA LEU A 9 -13.44 10.78 1.75
C LEU A 9 -12.19 11.44 1.21
N LEU A 10 -12.19 11.73 -0.09
CA LEU A 10 -11.86 13.04 -0.62
C LEU A 10 -12.25 13.11 -2.11
N ALA A 11 -13.49 13.52 -2.34
CA ALA A 11 -13.82 14.27 -3.55
C ALA A 11 -13.23 15.68 -3.39
N GLY A 12 -12.33 16.07 -4.29
CA GLY A 12 -11.78 17.42 -4.31
C GLY A 12 -10.70 17.59 -5.36
N SER A 13 -11.07 18.12 -6.53
CA SER A 13 -10.15 18.52 -7.57
C SER A 13 -9.13 19.53 -7.02
N LEU A 14 -7.85 19.16 -6.98
CA LEU A 14 -6.77 20.09 -6.64
C LEU A 14 -5.72 20.10 -7.75
N LEU A 15 -5.83 21.08 -8.65
CA LEU A 15 -4.72 21.50 -9.50
C LEU A 15 -3.68 22.22 -8.62
N LEU A 16 -2.66 21.49 -8.16
CA LEU A 16 -1.43 22.07 -7.65
C LEU A 16 -0.25 21.26 -8.16
N SER A 17 0.49 21.85 -9.12
CA SER A 17 1.86 21.48 -9.43
C SER A 17 2.73 21.75 -8.20
N GLY A 18 2.80 20.78 -7.30
CA GLY A 18 3.60 20.86 -6.07
C GLY A 18 3.86 19.44 -5.61
N HIS A 19 5.05 18.93 -5.95
CA HIS A 19 5.68 17.70 -5.48
C HIS A 19 4.88 17.00 -4.38
N ALA A 20 4.07 16.00 -4.76
CA ALA A 20 3.63 15.00 -3.81
C ALA A 20 4.90 14.36 -3.27
N PHE A 21 5.40 14.85 -2.14
CA PHE A 21 6.31 14.10 -1.32
C PHE A 21 5.47 12.93 -0.82
N ALA A 22 5.45 11.84 -1.59
CA ALA A 22 5.18 10.54 -1.00
C ALA A 22 6.09 10.47 0.22
N ASP A 23 5.49 10.31 1.40
CA ASP A 23 6.23 10.21 2.64
C ASP A 23 7.35 9.20 2.40
N ARG A 24 8.59 9.68 2.50
CA ARG A 24 9.74 8.82 2.24
C ARG A 24 9.81 7.87 3.43
N PRO A 25 9.82 6.55 3.20
CA PRO A 25 9.96 5.59 4.28
C PRO A 25 11.27 5.85 5.04
N GLY A 26 11.34 5.39 6.30
CA GLY A 26 12.55 5.49 7.12
C GLY A 26 13.76 4.91 6.38
N SER A 27 14.96 5.44 6.66
CA SER A 27 16.19 5.04 5.94
C SER A 27 16.57 3.56 6.09
N ASP A 28 15.94 2.85 7.03
CA ASP A 28 16.12 1.44 7.32
C ASP A 28 15.04 0.53 6.70
N TRP A 29 14.17 1.08 5.85
CA TRP A 29 13.15 0.31 5.16
C TRP A 29 13.65 -0.30 3.86
N ILE A 30 13.00 -1.39 3.44
CA ILE A 30 13.10 -1.92 2.07
C ILE A 30 12.66 -0.85 1.07
N SER A 31 13.23 -0.88 -0.13
CA SER A 31 12.85 0.06 -1.18
C SER A 31 11.40 -0.18 -1.63
N ILE A 32 10.83 0.81 -2.30
CA ILE A 32 9.52 0.64 -2.95
C ILE A 32 9.57 -0.46 -4.01
N GLU A 33 10.71 -0.65 -4.69
CA GLU A 33 10.89 -1.72 -5.68
C GLU A 33 10.85 -3.11 -5.04
N ASP A 34 11.48 -3.26 -3.87
CA ASP A 34 11.43 -4.50 -3.10
C ASP A 34 10.00 -4.76 -2.61
N ALA A 35 9.30 -3.74 -2.11
CA ALA A 35 7.91 -3.87 -1.67
C ALA A 35 6.98 -4.27 -2.83
N LEU A 36 7.13 -3.64 -4.00
CA LEU A 36 6.42 -4.02 -5.22
C LEU A 36 6.73 -5.47 -5.64
N SER A 37 7.97 -5.93 -5.45
CA SER A 37 8.35 -7.32 -5.74
C SER A 37 7.70 -8.31 -4.76
N LYS A 38 7.66 -7.96 -3.46
CA LYS A 38 6.96 -8.74 -2.43
C LYS A 38 5.45 -8.83 -2.69
N ALA A 39 4.81 -7.73 -3.11
CA ALA A 39 3.40 -7.73 -3.46
C ALA A 39 3.12 -8.70 -4.64
N ARG A 40 3.92 -8.64 -5.71
CA ARG A 40 3.77 -9.59 -6.83
C ARG A 40 3.99 -11.04 -6.41
N ALA A 41 4.98 -11.30 -5.55
CA ALA A 41 5.23 -12.63 -5.00
C ALA A 41 4.07 -13.13 -4.11
N ALA A 42 3.27 -12.23 -3.55
CA ALA A 42 2.06 -12.53 -2.78
C ALA A 42 0.82 -12.77 -3.65
N GLY A 43 0.95 -12.74 -4.98
CA GLY A 43 -0.11 -13.06 -5.93
C GLY A 43 -0.89 -11.87 -6.47
N TYR A 44 -0.42 -10.63 -6.22
CA TYR A 44 -0.98 -9.44 -6.84
C TYR A 44 -0.59 -9.37 -8.31
N THR A 45 -1.59 -9.41 -9.18
CA THR A 45 -1.44 -9.39 -10.65
C THR A 45 -1.45 -7.98 -11.21
N GLU A 46 -2.12 -7.06 -10.53
CA GLU A 46 -2.16 -5.62 -10.86
C GLU A 46 -1.99 -4.81 -9.57
N LEU A 47 -1.15 -3.78 -9.59
CA LEU A 47 -0.91 -2.90 -8.45
C LEU A 47 -1.44 -1.51 -8.78
N HIS A 48 -2.37 -1.02 -7.97
CA HIS A 48 -3.04 0.28 -8.16
C HIS A 48 -2.41 1.36 -7.31
N LYS A 49 -1.96 0.99 -6.11
CA LYS A 49 -1.40 1.91 -5.13
C LYS A 49 -0.30 1.23 -4.32
N ILE A 50 0.73 1.98 -3.97
CA ILE A 50 1.65 1.63 -2.89
C ILE A 50 2.24 2.91 -2.28
N GLU A 51 2.13 3.06 -0.97
CA GLU A 51 2.56 4.24 -0.21
C GLU A 51 3.21 3.81 1.11
N ALA A 52 4.14 4.62 1.62
CA ALA A 52 4.67 4.41 2.96
C ALA A 52 3.67 4.97 3.99
N ASP A 53 3.31 4.16 4.98
CA ASP A 53 2.46 4.56 6.10
C ASP A 53 3.34 4.89 7.32
N ASN A 54 2.98 5.93 8.07
CA ASN A 54 3.67 6.30 9.30
C ASN A 54 3.64 5.18 10.38
N ASP A 55 2.74 4.19 10.24
CA ASP A 55 2.63 3.00 11.10
C ASP A 55 3.73 1.93 10.85
N GLY A 56 4.67 2.14 9.91
CA GLY A 56 5.84 1.26 9.77
C GLY A 56 5.80 0.24 8.63
N TYR A 57 4.86 0.38 7.68
CA TYR A 57 4.69 -0.53 6.56
C TYR A 57 4.44 0.20 5.24
N TRP A 58 4.67 -0.49 4.14
CA TRP A 58 4.10 -0.14 2.85
C TRP A 58 2.64 -0.58 2.82
N GLU A 59 1.72 0.34 2.59
CA GLU A 59 0.30 0.04 2.33
C GLU A 59 0.07 0.09 0.83
N GLY A 60 -0.65 -0.90 0.30
CA GLY A 60 -0.98 -0.91 -1.11
C GLY A 60 -2.28 -1.62 -1.42
N GLU A 61 -2.77 -1.35 -2.63
CA GLU A 61 -4.01 -1.91 -3.17
C GLU A 61 -3.71 -2.53 -4.52
N GLY A 62 -4.30 -3.68 -4.81
CA GLY A 62 -4.12 -4.34 -6.09
C GLY A 62 -5.08 -5.50 -6.32
N LEU A 63 -5.17 -5.94 -7.57
CA LEU A 63 -5.97 -7.08 -7.96
C LEU A 63 -5.21 -8.38 -7.80
N LYS A 64 -5.94 -9.46 -7.47
CA LYS A 64 -5.45 -10.83 -7.54
C LYS A 64 -6.02 -11.57 -8.75
N GLU A 65 -5.67 -12.85 -8.89
CA GLU A 65 -6.14 -13.71 -9.98
C GLU A 65 -7.67 -13.81 -10.08
N ASP A 66 -8.38 -13.65 -8.96
CA ASP A 66 -9.85 -13.62 -8.93
C ASP A 66 -10.46 -12.29 -9.40
N GLY A 67 -9.62 -11.32 -9.78
CA GLY A 67 -10.03 -9.99 -10.25
C GLY A 67 -10.58 -9.08 -9.16
N ARG A 68 -10.41 -9.45 -7.88
CA ARG A 68 -10.90 -8.66 -6.74
C ARG A 68 -9.80 -7.75 -6.21
N LEU A 69 -10.19 -6.57 -5.76
CA LEU A 69 -9.29 -5.62 -5.14
C LEU A 69 -8.99 -6.04 -3.70
N HIS A 70 -7.71 -6.05 -3.35
CA HIS A 70 -7.24 -6.35 -2.01
C HIS A 70 -6.31 -5.24 -1.54
N GLU A 71 -6.41 -4.87 -0.27
CA GLU A 71 -5.39 -4.11 0.43
C GLU A 71 -4.33 -5.09 1.01
N PHE A 72 -3.06 -4.76 0.81
CA PHE A 72 -1.94 -5.41 1.47
C PHE A 72 -1.12 -4.44 2.30
N ARG A 73 -0.41 -5.01 3.28
CA ARG A 73 0.64 -4.30 4.02
C ARG A 73 1.91 -5.12 4.04
N ILE A 74 3.03 -4.48 3.76
CA ILE A 74 4.35 -5.08 3.79
C ILE A 74 5.18 -4.35 4.86
N ASP A 75 5.66 -5.10 5.85
CA ASP A 75 6.52 -4.55 6.90
C ASP A 75 7.71 -3.81 6.29
N GLY A 76 7.90 -2.57 6.72
CA GLY A 76 8.88 -1.66 6.11
C GLY A 76 10.30 -2.18 6.22
N LYS A 77 10.66 -2.91 7.27
CA LYS A 77 12.05 -3.33 7.53
C LYS A 77 12.37 -4.73 7.02
N SER A 78 11.47 -5.68 7.25
CA SER A 78 11.66 -7.10 6.92
C SER A 78 11.13 -7.46 5.53
N GLY A 79 10.21 -6.66 4.98
CA GLY A 79 9.51 -6.99 3.74
C GLY A 79 8.54 -8.16 3.87
N ALA A 80 8.13 -8.53 5.08
CA ALA A 80 7.10 -9.53 5.31
C ALA A 80 5.72 -8.97 4.95
N VAL A 81 4.90 -9.75 4.24
CA VAL A 81 3.47 -9.41 4.07
C VAL A 81 2.77 -9.64 5.41
N ILE A 82 2.28 -8.56 6.01
CA ILE A 82 1.66 -8.56 7.34
C ILE A 82 0.15 -8.34 7.30
N ARG A 83 -0.40 -7.93 6.14
CA ARG A 83 -1.83 -7.89 5.87
C ARG A 83 -2.09 -8.22 4.41
N ASP A 84 -3.17 -8.94 4.18
CA ASP A 84 -3.73 -9.27 2.88
C ASP A 84 -5.22 -9.48 3.08
N GLN A 85 -6.02 -8.48 2.70
CA GLN A 85 -7.47 -8.50 2.89
C GLN A 85 -8.14 -7.95 1.65
N LEU A 86 -9.25 -8.59 1.29
CA LEU A 86 -10.17 -8.09 0.31
C LEU A 86 -10.66 -6.69 0.70
N ASP A 87 -10.70 -5.80 -0.28
CA ASP A 87 -11.22 -4.44 -0.15
C ASP A 87 -12.70 -4.44 -0.62
N ASP A 88 -13.64 -4.26 0.31
CA ASP A 88 -15.10 -4.36 0.13
C ASP A 88 -15.81 -3.04 0.52
#